data_AF-A0A7W5VJ35-F1
#
_entry.id   AF-A0A7W5VJ35-F1
#
_cell.length_a   1.000
_cell.length_b   1.000
_cell.length_c   1.000
_cell.angle_alpha   90.00
_cell.angle_beta   90.00
_cell.angle_gamma   90.00
#
_symmetry.space_group_name_H-M   'P 1'
#
loop_
_entity.id
_entity.type
_entity.pdbx_description
1 polymer ?
#
loop_
_entity_poly.entity_id
_entity_poly.type
_entity_poly.pdbx_seq_one_letter_code
_entity_poly.pdbx_strand_id
1 'polypeptide(L)'
;MVLADRGYDHDKYRRLVRELQIRSLIARRGTEHGSGLGKHRWVVEQTFALLHAFRRLRIRWEVRADIHEAFLKLACALICWRRLTSLRQQL
;
A
#
# COMPACT_ATOMS: atom_id res chain seq x y z
N MET A 1 -12.74 0.95 -10.90
CA MET A 1 -13.24 0.26 -9.69
C MET A 1 -12.35 0.69 -8.53
N VAL A 2 -12.91 1.10 -7.39
CA VAL A 2 -12.14 1.50 -6.20
C VAL A 2 -12.22 0.43 -5.13
N LEU A 3 -11.07 0.03 -4.60
CA LEU A 3 -10.93 -0.85 -3.44
C LEU A 3 -10.64 0.02 -2.21
N ALA A 4 -11.38 -0.15 -1.12
CA ALA A 4 -11.09 0.58 0.11
C ALA A 4 -11.34 -0.30 1.35
N ASP A 5 -10.70 0.10 2.45
CA ASP A 5 -10.85 -0.54 3.75
C ASP A 5 -12.28 -0.38 4.32
N ARG A 6 -12.65 -1.22 5.30
CA ARG A 6 -13.88 -1.08 6.08
C ARG A 6 -13.95 0.25 6.84
N GLY A 7 -12.80 0.89 7.10
CA GLY A 7 -12.75 2.27 7.58
C GLY A 7 -13.53 3.25 6.70
N TYR A 8 -13.62 2.99 5.39
CA TYR A 8 -14.37 3.79 4.42
C TYR A 8 -15.83 3.35 4.23
N ASP A 9 -16.35 2.47 5.10
CA ASP A 9 -17.75 2.06 5.04
C ASP A 9 -18.70 3.15 5.55
N HIS A 10 -18.86 4.19 4.74
CA HIS A 10 -19.85 5.24 4.93
C HIS A 10 -20.54 5.51 3.59
N ASP A 11 -21.87 5.67 3.62
CA ASP A 11 -22.66 5.84 2.40
C ASP A 11 -22.32 7.15 1.65
N LYS A 12 -21.74 8.14 2.34
CA LYS A 12 -21.16 9.34 1.70
C LYS A 12 -20.11 8.95 0.63
N TYR A 13 -19.16 8.08 0.97
CA TYR A 13 -18.11 7.67 0.04
C TYR A 13 -18.65 6.81 -1.10
N ARG A 14 -19.63 5.94 -0.80
CA ARG A 14 -20.28 5.11 -1.84
C ARG A 14 -21.07 5.95 -2.84
N ARG A 15 -21.76 7.01 -2.38
CA ARG A 15 -22.48 7.94 -3.25
C ARG A 15 -21.52 8.67 -4.19
N LEU A 16 -20.45 9.27 -3.67
CA LEU A 16 -19.44 9.96 -4.48
C LEU A 16 -18.83 9.04 -5.55
N VAL A 17 -18.48 7.81 -5.19
CA VAL A 17 -17.88 6.85 -6.14
C VAL A 17 -18.89 6.41 -7.21
N ARG A 18 -20.18 6.30 -6.86
CA ARG A 18 -21.26 6.00 -7.81
C ARG A 18 -21.59 7.17 -8.73
N GLU A 19 -21.56 8.40 -8.24
CA GLU A 19 -21.73 9.62 -9.05
C GLU A 19 -20.65 9.71 -10.13
N LEU A 20 -19.43 9.29 -9.81
CA LEU A 20 -18.33 9.16 -10.77
C LEU A 20 -18.44 7.92 -11.68
N GLN A 21 -19.54 7.17 -11.60
CA GLN A 21 -19.77 5.90 -12.32
C GLN A 21 -18.69 4.83 -12.07
N ILE A 22 -18.02 4.89 -10.91
CA ILE A 22 -16.99 3.93 -10.54
C ILE A 22 -17.60 2.82 -9.67
N ARG A 23 -17.25 1.56 -9.94
CA ARG A 23 -17.62 0.45 -9.06
C ARG A 23 -16.88 0.55 -7.72
N SER A 24 -17.61 0.64 -6.61
CA SER A 24 -17.06 0.64 -5.25
C SER A 24 -16.97 -0.77 -4.66
N LEU A 25 -15.76 -1.26 -4.39
CA LEU A 25 -15.48 -2.47 -3.62
C LEU A 25 -15.02 -2.09 -2.21
N ILE A 26 -15.97 -1.66 -1.40
CA ILE A 26 -15.74 -1.32 0.02
C ILE A 26 -16.51 -2.35 0.85
N ALA A 27 -15.80 -3.11 1.68
CA ALA A 27 -16.43 -4.08 2.58
C ALA A 27 -17.29 -3.37 3.62
N ARG A 28 -18.45 -3.95 3.97
CA ARG A 28 -19.29 -3.43 5.05
C ARG A 28 -18.65 -3.74 6.41
N ARG A 29 -18.82 -2.87 7.40
CA ARG A 29 -18.44 -3.13 8.80
C ARG A 29 -19.39 -4.19 9.39
N GLY A 30 -18.88 -5.00 10.32
CA GLY A 30 -19.67 -6.02 11.01
C GLY A 30 -20.03 -7.26 10.19
N THR A 31 -19.69 -7.33 8.89
CA THR A 31 -19.87 -8.53 8.08
C THR A 31 -18.66 -9.45 8.20
N GLU A 32 -18.88 -10.76 8.03
CA GLU A 32 -17.79 -11.75 7.96
C GLU A 32 -16.73 -11.36 6.91
N HIS A 33 -15.53 -11.89 7.08
CA HIS A 33 -14.35 -11.57 6.27
C HIS A 33 -14.45 -12.19 4.87
N GLY A 34 -15.42 -11.73 4.06
CA GLY A 34 -15.67 -12.23 2.70
C GLY A 34 -14.92 -11.47 1.60
N SER A 35 -14.17 -10.42 1.93
CA SER A 35 -13.60 -9.55 0.93
C SER A 35 -12.16 -9.95 0.59
N GLY A 36 -11.96 -10.58 -0.58
CA GLY A 36 -10.66 -10.82 -1.21
C GLY A 36 -9.79 -9.57 -1.46
N LEU A 37 -10.16 -8.41 -0.88
CA LEU A 37 -9.37 -7.20 -0.73
C LEU A 37 -7.95 -7.49 -0.22
N GLY A 38 -7.77 -8.46 0.69
CA GLY A 38 -6.44 -8.87 1.15
C GLY A 38 -5.53 -9.34 0.00
N LYS A 39 -6.04 -10.10 -0.98
CA LYS A 39 -5.24 -10.54 -2.14
C LYS A 39 -4.77 -9.37 -3.01
N HIS A 40 -5.64 -8.38 -3.21
CA HIS A 40 -5.32 -7.21 -4.03
C HIS A 40 -4.46 -6.17 -3.29
N ARG A 41 -4.64 -6.04 -1.97
CA ARG A 41 -3.87 -5.13 -1.12
C ARG A 41 -2.51 -5.68 -0.70
N TRP A 42 -2.35 -7.01 -0.71
CA TRP A 42 -1.12 -7.64 -0.24
C TRP A 42 0.13 -7.06 -0.91
N VAL A 43 0.08 -6.72 -2.20
CA VAL A 43 1.23 -6.09 -2.90
C VAL A 43 1.62 -4.75 -2.28
N VAL A 44 0.65 -3.91 -1.95
CA VAL A 44 0.86 -2.60 -1.33
C VAL A 44 1.36 -2.77 0.10
N GLU A 45 0.71 -3.65 0.88
CA GLU A 45 1.08 -3.92 2.27
C GLU A 45 2.48 -4.54 2.37
N GLN A 46 2.83 -5.45 1.46
CA GLN A 46 4.16 -6.03 1.34
C GLN A 46 5.20 -4.94 1.03
N THR A 47 4.87 -4.00 0.13
CA THR A 47 5.78 -2.90 -0.22
C THR A 47 6.05 -2.01 0.99
N PHE A 48 5.01 -1.64 1.76
CA PHE A 48 5.19 -0.89 3.00
C PHE A 48 5.98 -1.66 4.05
N ALA A 49 5.76 -2.97 4.19
CA ALA A 49 6.53 -3.80 5.10
C ALA A 49 8.03 -3.80 4.75
N LEU A 50 8.39 -3.87 3.46
CA LEU A 50 9.77 -3.77 3.01
C LEU A 50 10.39 -2.41 3.29
N LEU A 51 9.64 -1.32 3.09
CA LEU A 51 10.10 0.03 3.40
C LEU A 51 10.28 0.23 4.91
N HIS A 52 9.39 -0.32 5.74
CA HIS A 52 9.48 -0.23 7.20
C HIS A 52 10.63 -1.05 7.80
N ALA A 53 11.25 -1.96 7.04
CA ALA A 53 12.51 -2.58 7.44
C ALA A 53 13.65 -1.55 7.57
N PHE A 54 13.54 -0.41 6.87
CA PHE A 54 14.45 0.72 7.01
C PHE A 54 13.96 1.65 8.12
N ARG A 55 14.68 1.68 9.24
CA ARG A 55 14.26 2.37 10.47
C ARG A 55 13.88 3.85 10.27
N ARG A 56 14.57 4.57 9.36
CA ARG A 56 14.30 5.99 9.01
C ARG A 56 13.03 6.20 8.16
N LEU A 57 12.53 5.15 7.52
CA LEU A 57 11.28 5.19 6.74
C LEU A 57 10.09 4.68 7.56
N ARG A 58 10.31 3.79 8.54
CA ARG A 58 9.26 3.34 9.46
C ARG A 58 8.71 4.47 10.33
N ILE A 59 9.60 5.30 10.87
CA ILE A 59 9.24 6.50 11.62
C ILE A 59 9.91 7.66 10.88
N ARG A 60 9.11 8.63 10.45
CA ARG A 60 9.62 9.82 9.79
C ARG A 60 10.28 10.74 10.80
N TRP A 61 11.60 10.61 10.93
CA TRP A 61 12.44 11.53 11.71
C TRP A 61 12.85 12.78 10.94
N GLU A 62 12.87 12.68 9.60
CA GLU A 62 13.30 13.79 8.75
C GLU A 62 12.25 14.90 8.73
N VAL A 63 12.66 16.08 9.20
CA VAL A 63 11.84 17.29 9.15
C VAL A 63 11.54 17.67 7.70
N ARG A 64 12.56 17.65 6.85
CA ARG A 64 12.42 18.04 5.44
C ARG A 64 11.92 16.89 4.58
N ALA A 65 10.99 17.21 3.67
CA ALA A 65 10.36 16.23 2.80
C ALA A 65 11.33 15.69 1.72
N ASP A 66 12.22 16.54 1.21
CA ASP A 66 13.22 16.17 0.20
C ASP A 66 14.22 15.12 0.70
N ILE A 67 14.66 15.24 1.96
CA ILE A 67 15.53 14.25 2.60
C ILE A 67 14.78 12.93 2.79
N HIS A 68 13.53 12.98 3.24
CA HIS A 68 12.70 11.77 3.37
C HIS A 68 12.49 11.08 2.02
N GLU A 69 12.21 11.85 0.96
CA GLU A 69 12.05 11.36 -0.39
C GLU A 69 13.34 10.73 -0.93
N ALA A 70 14.51 11.31 -0.63
CA ALA A 70 15.79 10.73 -1.00
C ALA A 70 16.01 9.35 -0.34
N PHE A 71 15.70 9.21 0.95
CA PHE A 71 15.76 7.91 1.62
C PHE A 71 14.77 6.90 1.05
N LEU A 72 13.56 7.35 0.69
CA LEU A 72 12.55 6.51 0.07
C LEU A 72 13.06 5.96 -1.28
N LYS A 73 13.60 6.82 -2.14
CA LYS A 73 14.19 6.43 -3.43
C LYS A 73 15.35 5.46 -3.25
N LEU A 74 16.25 5.73 -2.30
CA LEU A 74 17.38 4.85 -2.00
C LEU A 74 16.91 3.46 -1.52
N ALA A 75 15.93 3.39 -0.63
CA ALA A 75 15.37 2.13 -0.15
C ALA A 75 14.74 1.33 -1.29
N CYS A 76 13.97 1.98 -2.17
CA CYS A 76 13.41 1.34 -3.36
C CYS A 76 14.51 0.75 -4.26
N ALA A 77 15.58 1.52 -4.54
CA ALA A 77 16.71 1.05 -5.33
C ALA A 77 17.38 -0.18 -4.70
N LEU A 78 17.59 -0.18 -3.38
CA LEU A 78 18.16 -1.33 -2.65
C LEU A 78 17.26 -2.57 -2.68
N ILE A 79 15.94 -2.40 -2.53
CA ILE A 79 14.97 -3.50 -2.63
C ILE A 79 15.02 -4.11 -4.04
N CYS A 80 14.97 -3.28 -5.08
CA CYS A 80 15.06 -3.72 -6.48
C CYS A 80 16.39 -4.45 -6.75
N TRP A 81 17.51 -3.90 -6.29
CA TRP A 81 18.84 -4.51 -6.43
C TRP A 81 18.94 -5.87 -5.76
N ARG A 82 18.44 -6.01 -4.52
CA ARG A 82 18.42 -7.28 -3.78
C ARG A 82 17.58 -8.34 -4.51
N ARG A 83 16.41 -7.96 -5.03
CA ARG A 83 15.55 -8.85 -5.81
C ARG A 83 16.25 -9.31 -7.08
N LEU A 84 16.84 -8.38 -7.84
CA LEU A 84 17.55 -8.69 -9.07
C LEU A 84 18.74 -9.63 -8.82
N THR A 85 19.51 -9.35 -7.76
CA THR A 85 20.67 -10.17 -7.39
C THR A 85 20.25 -11.58 -6.97
N SER A 86 19.19 -11.70 -6.17
CA SER A 86 18.62 -13.00 -5.77
C SER A 86 18.13 -13.81 -6.97
N LEU A 87 17.47 -13.17 -7.94
CA LEU A 87 17.02 -13.83 -9.17
C LEU A 87 18.21 -14.31 -10.02
N ARG A 88 19.25 -13.48 -10.14
CA ARG A 88 20.47 -13.85 -10.87
C ARG A 88 21.21 -15.03 -10.23
N GLN A 89 21.16 -15.19 -8.91
CA GLN A 89 21.78 -16.33 -8.22
C GLN A 89 20.99 -17.65 -8.37
N GLN A 90 19.75 -17.58 -8.83
CA GLN A 90 18.88 -18.74 -9.05
C GLN A 90 18.89 -19.22 -10.50
N LEU A 91 19.57 -18.49 -11.39
CA LEU A 91 19.86 -18.84 -12.79
C LEU A 91 21.29 -19.38 -12.90
#